data_AF-A0A368DWN6-F1
#
_entry.id   AF-A0A368DWN6-F1
#
_cell.length_a   1.000
_cell.length_b   1.000
_cell.length_c   1.000
_cell.angle_alpha   90.00
_cell.angle_beta   90.00
_cell.angle_gamma   90.00
#
_symmetry.space_group_name_H-M   'P 1'
#
loop_
_entity.id
_entity.type
_entity.pdbx_description
1 polymer ?
#
loop_
_entity_poly.entity_id
_entity_poly.type
_entity_poly.pdbx_seq_one_letter_code
_entity_poly.pdbx_strand_id
1 'polypeptide(L)'
;MIREGKLISVAILTVLLYALGIFLDASFFLIPFPLFDLIFFAVFVQFLFWNRNAIKGYIWVYFFAALLQVFCNTLFLGTVLSSPHLNQLDDFLIVDLLKLVSKLLLIATLIFWRFQRNLKFSFLIILAFSLFVMIGMTEDFFWISPLAPAIVAFQLWRSDQRNPFRYLWILQSIFDLFTIVMLQYAR
;
A
#
# COMPACT_ATOMS: atom_id res chain seq x y z
N MET A 1 -8.01 -22.24 -3.02
CA MET A 1 -7.33 -20.92 -2.91
C MET A 1 -5.86 -21.07 -3.25
N ILE A 2 -5.35 -20.18 -4.09
CA ILE A 2 -3.93 -20.05 -4.46
C ILE A 2 -3.14 -19.51 -3.24
N ARG A 3 -1.84 -19.84 -3.12
CA ARG A 3 -1.01 -19.58 -1.91
C ARG A 3 -0.99 -18.10 -1.50
N GLU A 4 -0.88 -17.19 -2.45
CA GLU A 4 -0.84 -15.73 -2.24
C GLU A 4 -2.17 -15.19 -1.70
N GLY A 5 -3.29 -15.72 -2.19
CA GLY A 5 -4.60 -15.37 -1.65
C GLY A 5 -4.76 -15.77 -0.18
N LYS A 6 -4.22 -16.94 0.21
CA LYS A 6 -4.22 -17.37 1.62
C LYS A 6 -3.40 -16.43 2.49
N LEU A 7 -2.21 -16.03 2.04
CA LEU A 7 -1.34 -15.12 2.79
C LEU A 7 -2.02 -13.77 3.04
N ILE A 8 -2.70 -13.22 2.02
CA ILE A 8 -3.47 -11.99 2.17
C ILE A 8 -4.63 -12.14 3.13
N SER A 9 -5.40 -13.22 3.00
CA SER A 9 -6.50 -13.49 3.92
C SER A 9 -6.00 -13.59 5.36
N VAL A 10 -4.85 -14.23 5.59
CA VAL A 10 -4.22 -14.30 6.91
C VAL A 10 -3.79 -12.91 7.37
N ALA A 11 -3.11 -12.12 6.54
CA ALA A 11 -2.68 -10.77 6.92
C ALA A 11 -3.86 -9.87 7.33
N ILE A 12 -4.94 -9.86 6.54
CA ILE A 12 -6.16 -9.11 6.84
C ILE A 12 -6.82 -9.65 8.12
N LEU A 13 -6.95 -10.97 8.24
CA LEU A 13 -7.57 -11.60 9.40
C LEU A 13 -6.80 -11.29 10.69
N THR A 14 -5.46 -11.32 10.65
CA THR A 14 -4.62 -10.99 11.80
C THR A 14 -4.86 -9.55 12.26
N VAL A 15 -4.91 -8.60 11.32
CA VAL A 15 -5.20 -7.19 11.65
C VAL A 15 -6.61 -7.03 12.23
N LEU A 16 -7.60 -7.70 11.66
CA LEU A 16 -8.98 -7.66 12.15
C LEU A 16 -9.13 -8.30 13.53
N LEU A 17 -8.50 -9.45 13.77
CA LEU A 17 -8.51 -10.12 15.07
C LEU A 17 -7.84 -9.28 16.14
N TYR A 18 -6.73 -8.61 15.79
CA TYR A 18 -6.07 -7.68 16.69
C TYR A 18 -6.99 -6.49 17.04
N ALA A 19 -7.62 -5.86 16.03
CA ALA A 19 -8.55 -4.77 16.25
C ALA A 19 -9.78 -5.20 17.08
N LEU A 20 -10.27 -6.42 16.86
CA LEU A 20 -11.36 -7.01 17.64
C LEU A 20 -10.93 -7.27 19.09
N GLY A 21 -9.70 -7.75 19.33
CA GLY A 21 -9.15 -7.93 20.67
C GLY A 21 -9.14 -6.61 21.45
N ILE A 22 -8.62 -5.53 20.84
CA ILE A 22 -8.63 -4.20 21.47
C ILE A 22 -10.07 -3.70 21.70
N PHE A 23 -10.97 -3.94 20.75
CA PHE A 23 -12.37 -3.56 20.91
C PHE A 23 -13.02 -4.23 22.12
N LEU A 24 -12.74 -5.52 22.35
CA LEU A 24 -13.26 -6.24 23.51
C LEU A 24 -12.65 -5.74 24.83
N ASP A 25 -11.36 -5.40 24.84
CA ASP A 25 -10.65 -4.97 26.05
C ASP A 25 -10.91 -3.50 26.42
N ALA A 26 -10.93 -2.61 25.44
CA ALA A 26 -10.97 -1.16 25.63
C ALA A 26 -12.29 -0.51 25.20
N SER A 27 -13.27 -1.29 24.71
CA SER A 27 -14.51 -0.78 24.06
C SER A 27 -14.25 0.22 22.92
N PHE A 28 -13.04 0.21 22.38
CA PHE A 28 -12.56 1.14 21.37
C PHE A 28 -11.94 0.39 20.21
N PHE A 29 -12.36 0.70 18.98
CA PHE A 29 -11.87 0.01 17.80
C PHE A 29 -10.58 0.65 17.32
N LEU A 30 -9.42 0.14 17.78
CA LEU A 30 -8.11 0.61 17.35
C LEU A 30 -7.47 -0.39 16.39
N ILE A 31 -7.39 0.00 15.12
CA ILE A 31 -6.66 -0.77 14.12
C ILE A 31 -5.16 -0.41 14.28
N PRO A 32 -4.22 -1.37 14.15
CA PRO A 32 -2.78 -1.15 14.36
C PRO A 32 -2.17 -0.24 13.29
N PHE A 33 -2.50 1.03 13.34
CA PHE A 33 -1.84 2.09 12.59
C PHE A 33 -0.67 2.61 13.43
N PRO A 34 0.52 2.82 12.83
CA PRO A 34 0.87 2.80 11.41
C PRO A 34 1.54 1.48 10.97
N LEU A 35 1.24 0.33 11.57
CA LEU A 35 1.90 -0.96 11.27
C LEU A 35 1.58 -1.50 9.86
N PHE A 36 0.59 -0.96 9.15
CA PHE A 36 0.16 -1.49 7.85
C PHE A 36 1.26 -1.49 6.79
N ASP A 37 2.07 -0.43 6.69
CA ASP A 37 3.16 -0.37 5.71
C ASP A 37 4.20 -1.46 5.97
N LEU A 38 4.50 -1.73 7.25
CA LEU A 38 5.42 -2.78 7.67
C LEU A 38 4.86 -4.17 7.38
N ILE A 39 3.59 -4.41 7.70
CA ILE A 39 2.89 -5.67 7.41
C ILE A 39 2.84 -5.90 5.90
N PHE A 40 2.51 -4.85 5.13
CA PHE A 40 2.47 -4.90 3.67
C PHE A 40 3.85 -5.26 3.10
N PHE A 41 4.90 -4.61 3.58
CA PHE A 41 6.26 -4.87 3.14
C PHE A 41 6.70 -6.31 3.48
N ALA A 42 6.40 -6.81 4.68
CA ALA A 42 6.67 -8.19 5.06
C ALA A 42 5.95 -9.20 4.14
N VAL A 43 4.67 -8.96 3.85
CA VAL A 43 3.88 -9.73 2.88
C VAL A 43 4.52 -9.68 1.49
N PHE A 44 5.00 -8.51 1.05
CA PHE A 44 5.65 -8.35 -0.24
C PHE A 44 6.98 -9.12 -0.30
N VAL A 45 7.84 -9.04 0.72
CA VAL A 45 9.08 -9.84 0.79
C VAL A 45 8.77 -11.34 0.66
N GLN A 46 7.76 -11.82 1.38
CA GLN A 46 7.32 -13.21 1.27
C GLN A 46 6.81 -13.56 -0.13
N PHE A 47 6.07 -12.64 -0.76
CA PHE A 47 5.61 -12.79 -2.14
C PHE A 47 6.77 -12.93 -3.12
N LEU A 48 7.84 -12.12 -2.98
CA LEU A 48 9.05 -12.21 -3.82
C LEU A 48 9.72 -13.57 -3.65
N PHE A 49 9.84 -14.07 -2.42
CA PHE A 49 10.46 -15.36 -2.14
C PHE A 49 9.72 -16.50 -2.85
N TRP A 50 8.38 -16.52 -2.79
CA TRP A 50 7.57 -17.53 -3.46
C TRP A 50 7.52 -17.41 -4.98
N ASN A 51 7.59 -16.18 -5.50
CA ASN A 51 7.46 -15.90 -6.94
C ASN A 51 8.79 -15.61 -7.64
N ARG A 52 9.94 -16.00 -7.04
CA ARG A 52 11.30 -15.66 -7.50
C ARG A 52 11.54 -15.84 -9.01
N ASN A 53 10.99 -16.89 -9.61
CA ASN A 53 11.18 -17.22 -11.03
C ASN A 53 10.28 -16.40 -11.98
N ALA A 54 9.26 -15.72 -11.44
CA ALA A 54 8.30 -14.91 -12.19
C ALA A 54 8.48 -13.41 -11.94
N ILE A 55 9.53 -13.01 -11.21
CA ILE A 55 9.82 -11.61 -10.91
C ILE A 55 10.18 -10.86 -12.20
N LYS A 56 9.51 -9.73 -12.40
CA LYS A 56 9.69 -8.83 -13.53
C LYS A 56 10.10 -7.45 -13.03
N GLY A 57 10.57 -6.59 -13.93
CA GLY A 57 11.13 -5.27 -13.59
C GLY A 57 10.13 -4.39 -12.84
N TYR A 58 8.86 -4.38 -13.25
CA TYR A 58 7.81 -3.62 -12.56
C TYR A 58 7.62 -4.04 -11.09
N ILE A 59 7.89 -5.30 -10.74
CA ILE A 59 7.77 -5.78 -9.36
C ILE A 59 8.85 -5.15 -8.48
N TRP A 60 10.07 -4.98 -9.02
CA TRP A 60 11.15 -4.28 -8.32
C TRP A 60 10.84 -2.80 -8.13
N VAL A 61 10.26 -2.13 -9.14
CA VAL A 61 9.84 -0.74 -9.02
C VAL A 61 8.80 -0.58 -7.89
N TYR A 62 7.83 -1.51 -7.81
CA TYR A 62 6.84 -1.50 -6.73
C TYR A 62 7.47 -1.80 -5.37
N PHE A 63 8.42 -2.73 -5.32
CA PHE A 63 9.16 -3.05 -4.11
C PHE A 63 9.91 -1.82 -3.58
N PHE A 64 10.59 -1.06 -4.43
CA PHE A 64 11.24 0.19 -4.03
C PHE A 64 10.23 1.24 -3.57
N ALA A 65 9.06 1.34 -4.21
CA ALA A 65 8.00 2.23 -3.75
C ALA A 65 7.52 1.88 -2.33
N ALA A 66 7.29 0.60 -2.06
CA ALA A 66 6.88 0.08 -0.75
C ALA A 66 7.98 0.26 0.30
N LEU A 67 9.24 0.02 -0.07
CA LEU A 67 10.39 0.24 0.80
C LEU A 67 10.49 1.71 1.24
N LEU A 68 10.32 2.66 0.31
CA LEU A 68 10.30 4.08 0.64
C LEU A 68 9.14 4.45 1.57
N GLN A 69 7.95 3.85 1.40
CA GLN A 69 6.84 4.06 2.33
C GLN A 69 7.18 3.64 3.76
N VAL A 70 7.84 2.49 3.91
CA VAL A 70 8.32 2.03 5.22
C VAL A 70 9.31 3.03 5.83
N PHE A 71 10.24 3.56 5.05
CA PHE A 71 11.18 4.59 5.52
C PHE A 71 10.50 5.90 5.93
N CYS A 72 9.36 6.24 5.29
CA CYS A 72 8.54 7.40 5.64
C CYS A 72 7.51 7.14 6.73
N ASN A 73 7.41 5.91 7.24
CA ASN A 73 6.42 5.55 8.24
C ASN A 73 6.76 6.16 9.61
N THR A 74 5.76 6.66 10.33
CA THR A 74 5.96 7.33 11.62
C THR A 74 6.57 6.43 12.69
N LEU A 75 6.30 5.12 12.68
CA LEU A 75 6.99 4.17 13.58
C LEU A 75 8.47 4.04 13.23
N PHE A 76 8.80 3.89 11.95
CA PHE A 76 10.19 3.76 11.52
C PHE A 76 10.97 5.04 11.85
N LEU A 77 10.41 6.19 11.48
CA LEU A 77 10.99 7.49 11.78
C LEU A 77 11.15 7.71 13.29
N GLY A 78 10.18 7.31 14.12
CA GLY A 78 10.28 7.41 15.57
C GLY A 78 11.29 6.47 16.23
N THR A 79 11.68 5.38 15.57
CA THR A 79 12.77 4.51 16.03
C THR A 79 14.15 5.03 15.63
N VAL A 80 14.25 5.74 14.51
CA VAL A 80 15.52 6.25 13.96
C VAL A 80 15.83 7.66 14.46
N LEU A 81 14.81 8.51 14.60
CA LEU A 81 14.92 9.89 15.07
C LEU A 81 14.54 9.96 16.56
N SER A 82 15.41 10.55 17.37
CA SER A 82 15.17 10.77 18.80
C SER A 82 13.95 11.66 19.08
N SER A 83 13.29 11.42 20.21
CA SER A 83 12.01 12.01 20.65
C SER A 83 11.78 13.53 20.41
N PRO A 84 12.76 14.45 20.54
CA PRO A 84 12.51 15.87 20.29
C PRO A 84 12.27 16.22 18.81
N HIS A 85 12.60 15.35 17.85
CA HIS A 85 12.43 15.61 16.40
C HIS A 85 11.12 15.04 15.84
N LEU A 86 10.38 14.26 16.62
CA LEU A 86 9.08 13.69 16.23
C LEU A 86 8.00 14.76 16.06
N ASN A 87 8.03 15.81 16.90
CA ASN A 87 7.06 16.92 16.84
C ASN A 87 7.33 17.88 15.66
N GLN A 88 8.44 17.72 14.92
CA GLN A 88 8.80 18.52 13.75
C GLN A 88 8.77 17.69 12.46
N LEU A 89 8.21 16.48 12.48
CA LEU A 89 8.15 15.60 11.30
C LEU A 89 7.41 16.23 10.11
N ASP A 90 6.41 17.07 10.37
CA ASP A 90 5.68 17.82 9.35
C ASP A 90 6.50 18.96 8.71
N ASP A 91 7.60 19.40 9.34
CA ASP A 91 8.48 20.44 8.79
C ASP A 91 9.57 19.88 7.87
N PHE A 92 9.77 18.56 7.86
CA PHE A 92 10.81 17.93 7.04
C PHE A 92 10.34 17.73 5.60
N LEU A 93 10.58 18.73 4.76
CA LEU A 93 10.38 18.71 3.30
C LEU A 93 10.92 17.42 2.63
N ILE A 94 11.97 16.82 3.20
CA ILE A 94 12.54 15.57 2.70
C ILE A 94 11.59 14.37 2.83
N VAL A 95 10.77 14.30 3.88
CA VAL A 95 9.79 13.21 4.09
C VAL A 95 8.69 13.31 3.04
N ASP A 96 8.21 14.52 2.75
CA ASP A 96 7.21 14.75 1.71
C ASP A 96 7.75 14.47 0.31
N LEU A 97 9.01 14.86 0.05
CA LEU A 97 9.69 14.50 -1.20
C LEU A 97 9.80 12.98 -1.36
N LEU A 98 10.18 12.25 -0.30
CA LEU A 98 10.27 10.79 -0.34
C LEU A 98 8.90 10.13 -0.54
N LYS A 99 7.85 10.62 0.11
CA LYS A 99 6.46 10.18 -0.13
C LYS A 99 6.06 10.40 -1.59
N LEU A 100 6.35 11.59 -2.14
CA LEU A 100 6.07 11.91 -3.55
C LEU A 100 6.83 10.97 -4.49
N VAL A 101 8.13 10.74 -4.26
CA VAL A 101 8.94 9.80 -5.04
C VAL A 101 8.37 8.38 -4.97
N SER A 102 7.92 7.92 -3.80
CA SER A 102 7.24 6.62 -3.67
C SER A 102 5.97 6.56 -4.54
N LYS A 103 5.12 7.60 -4.52
CA LYS A 103 3.91 7.66 -5.35
C LYS A 103 4.24 7.70 -6.84
N LEU A 104 5.29 8.40 -7.25
CA LEU A 104 5.78 8.40 -8.63
C LEU A 104 6.28 7.00 -9.06
N LEU A 105 6.96 6.28 -8.17
CA LEU A 105 7.36 4.89 -8.42
C LEU A 105 6.16 3.93 -8.53
N LEU A 106 5.09 4.15 -7.78
CA LEU A 106 3.83 3.41 -7.96
C LEU A 106 3.23 3.63 -9.34
N ILE A 107 3.22 4.87 -9.83
CA ILE A 107 2.74 5.19 -11.18
C ILE A 107 3.66 4.54 -12.23
N ALA A 108 4.98 4.64 -12.05
CA ALA A 108 5.95 4.01 -12.91
C ALA A 108 5.77 2.49 -12.98
N THR A 109 5.47 1.83 -11.85
CA THR A 109 5.17 0.39 -11.78
C THR A 109 4.07 0.01 -12.77
N LEU A 110 2.97 0.76 -12.79
CA LEU A 110 1.83 0.48 -13.66
C LEU A 110 2.21 0.65 -15.15
N ILE A 111 2.99 1.68 -15.46
CA ILE A 111 3.49 1.96 -16.81
C ILE A 111 4.41 0.84 -17.28
N PHE A 112 5.44 0.50 -16.49
CA PHE A 112 6.37 -0.59 -16.79
C PHE A 112 5.65 -1.92 -16.94
N TRP A 113 4.65 -2.17 -16.10
CA TRP A 113 3.85 -3.37 -16.16
C TRP A 113 3.09 -3.49 -17.49
N ARG A 114 2.45 -2.41 -17.95
CA ARG A 114 1.77 -2.36 -19.26
C ARG A 114 2.73 -2.75 -20.40
N PHE A 115 3.91 -2.15 -20.43
CA PHE A 115 4.91 -2.42 -21.46
C PHE A 115 5.45 -3.86 -21.40
N GLN A 116 5.86 -4.34 -20.22
CA GLN A 116 6.54 -5.64 -20.08
C GLN A 116 5.61 -6.86 -20.24
N ARG A 117 4.29 -6.65 -20.19
CA ARG A 117 3.28 -7.71 -20.37
C ARG A 117 2.42 -7.51 -21.62
N ASN A 118 2.69 -6.47 -22.43
CA ASN A 118 1.91 -6.13 -23.63
C ASN A 118 0.40 -6.10 -23.37
N LEU A 119 0.00 -5.55 -22.22
CA LEU A 119 -1.40 -5.59 -21.78
C LEU A 119 -2.21 -4.53 -22.53
N LYS A 120 -3.37 -4.93 -23.06
CA LYS A 120 -4.29 -4.06 -23.83
C LYS A 120 -5.13 -3.13 -22.95
N PHE A 121 -4.58 -2.66 -21.84
CA PHE A 121 -5.31 -1.71 -20.98
C PHE A 121 -5.38 -0.34 -21.63
N SER A 122 -6.54 0.31 -21.49
CA SER A 122 -6.71 1.68 -21.94
C SER A 122 -5.78 2.61 -21.17
N PHE A 123 -5.18 3.57 -21.87
CA PHE A 123 -4.37 4.63 -21.25
C PHE A 123 -5.17 5.41 -20.18
N LEU A 124 -6.51 5.44 -20.31
CA LEU A 124 -7.42 6.02 -19.33
C LEU A 124 -7.26 5.43 -17.91
N ILE A 125 -6.91 4.14 -17.79
CA ILE A 125 -6.72 3.51 -16.48
C ILE A 125 -5.44 4.01 -15.80
N ILE A 126 -4.37 4.21 -16.59
CA ILE A 126 -3.13 4.78 -16.07
C ILE A 126 -3.36 6.21 -15.61
N LEU A 127 -4.11 6.99 -16.41
CA LEU A 127 -4.43 8.37 -16.09
C LEU A 127 -5.34 8.45 -14.84
N ALA A 128 -6.37 7.61 -14.75
CA ALA A 128 -7.23 7.53 -13.56
C ALA A 128 -6.46 7.11 -12.31
N PHE A 129 -5.58 6.10 -12.42
CA PHE A 129 -4.71 5.68 -11.32
C PHE A 129 -3.80 6.82 -10.86
N SER A 130 -3.11 7.48 -11.78
CA SER A 130 -2.24 8.61 -11.48
C SER A 130 -3.02 9.75 -10.80
N LEU A 131 -4.22 10.05 -11.29
CA LEU A 131 -5.07 11.09 -10.74
C LEU A 131 -5.50 10.74 -9.31
N PHE A 132 -5.95 9.50 -9.04
CA PHE A 132 -6.32 9.08 -7.69
C PHE A 132 -5.14 9.03 -6.74
N VAL A 133 -3.96 8.61 -7.20
CA VAL A 133 -2.74 8.65 -6.39
C VAL A 133 -2.39 10.07 -5.99
N MET A 134 -2.42 11.02 -6.93
CA MET A 134 -2.04 12.42 -6.66
C MET A 134 -3.10 13.14 -5.83
N ILE A 135 -4.38 12.98 -6.16
CA ILE A 135 -5.49 13.54 -5.37
C ILE A 135 -5.48 12.96 -3.94
N GLY A 136 -5.23 11.66 -3.80
CA GLY A 136 -5.14 11.01 -2.48
C GLY A 136 -3.97 11.47 -1.61
N MET A 137 -3.01 12.25 -2.14
CA MET A 137 -1.97 12.90 -1.33
C MET A 137 -2.47 14.19 -0.64
N THR A 138 -3.61 14.74 -1.07
CA THR A 138 -4.19 15.94 -0.45
C THR A 138 -5.06 15.56 0.75
N GLU A 139 -5.01 16.34 1.82
CA GLU A 139 -5.71 16.02 3.07
C GLU A 139 -7.22 15.89 2.89
N ASP A 140 -7.82 16.75 2.06
CA ASP A 140 -9.27 16.79 1.82
C ASP A 140 -9.78 15.56 1.04
N PHE A 141 -8.92 14.95 0.23
CA PHE A 141 -9.28 13.84 -0.65
C PHE A 141 -8.57 12.54 -0.33
N PHE A 142 -7.92 12.45 0.84
CA PHE A 142 -7.23 11.24 1.30
C PHE A 142 -8.13 9.99 1.28
N TRP A 143 -9.44 10.15 1.48
CA TRP A 143 -10.44 9.09 1.45
C TRP A 143 -10.54 8.35 0.09
N ILE A 144 -10.03 8.94 -0.99
CA ILE A 144 -10.00 8.36 -2.33
C ILE A 144 -8.83 7.37 -2.50
N SER A 145 -7.82 7.42 -1.62
CA SER A 145 -6.58 6.63 -1.74
C SER A 145 -6.77 5.12 -2.00
N PRO A 146 -7.76 4.39 -1.43
CA PRO A 146 -7.93 2.96 -1.66
C PRO A 146 -8.41 2.64 -3.07
N LEU A 147 -9.05 3.60 -3.74
CA LEU A 147 -9.62 3.41 -5.07
C LEU A 147 -8.52 3.26 -6.13
N ALA A 148 -7.37 3.92 -5.96
CA ALA A 148 -6.24 3.78 -6.86
C ALA A 148 -5.77 2.32 -6.99
N PRO A 149 -5.32 1.64 -5.91
CA PRO A 149 -4.93 0.23 -6.00
C PRO A 149 -6.12 -0.70 -6.32
N ALA A 150 -7.35 -0.37 -5.91
CA ALA A 150 -8.54 -1.16 -6.23
C ALA A 150 -8.80 -1.26 -7.74
N ILE A 151 -8.67 -0.16 -8.48
CA ILE A 151 -8.88 -0.14 -9.93
C ILE A 151 -7.83 -0.99 -10.63
N VAL A 152 -6.59 -0.95 -10.16
CA VAL A 152 -5.50 -1.79 -10.70
C VAL A 152 -5.78 -3.27 -10.42
N ALA A 153 -6.21 -3.60 -9.20
CA ALA A 153 -6.60 -4.96 -8.83
C ALA A 153 -7.77 -5.48 -9.67
N PHE A 154 -8.80 -4.65 -9.89
CA PHE A 154 -9.94 -4.98 -10.74
C PHE A 154 -9.53 -5.20 -12.20
N GLN A 155 -8.65 -4.35 -12.71
CA GLN A 155 -8.15 -4.47 -14.07
C GLN A 155 -7.30 -5.75 -14.26
N LEU A 156 -6.48 -6.08 -13.27
CA LEU A 156 -5.74 -7.33 -13.21
C LEU A 156 -6.67 -8.55 -13.21
N TRP A 157 -7.76 -8.48 -12.46
CA TRP A 157 -8.78 -9.52 -12.46
C TRP A 157 -9.48 -9.66 -13.82
N ARG A 158 -9.63 -8.59 -14.59
CA ARG A 158 -10.26 -8.68 -15.91
C ARG A 158 -9.35 -9.23 -17.00
N SER A 159 -8.06 -8.87 -17.02
CA SER A 159 -7.18 -9.23 -18.15
C SER A 159 -6.02 -10.15 -17.84
N ASP A 160 -5.68 -10.38 -16.57
CA ASP A 160 -4.56 -11.24 -16.17
C ASP A 160 -4.90 -12.04 -14.89
N GLN A 161 -5.98 -12.82 -14.96
CA GLN A 161 -6.54 -13.60 -13.85
C GLN A 161 -5.59 -14.63 -13.22
N ARG A 162 -4.49 -14.99 -13.88
CA ARG A 162 -3.51 -15.93 -13.31
C ARG A 162 -2.37 -15.23 -12.60
N ASN A 163 -2.26 -13.91 -12.73
CA ASN A 163 -1.16 -13.17 -12.16
C ASN A 163 -1.36 -12.96 -10.66
N PRO A 164 -0.48 -13.53 -9.82
CA PRO A 164 -0.60 -13.41 -8.37
C PRO A 164 -0.31 -11.98 -7.90
N PHE A 165 0.28 -11.12 -8.73
CA PHE A 165 0.57 -9.72 -8.39
C PHE A 165 -0.66 -8.90 -8.00
N ARG A 166 -1.86 -9.26 -8.48
CA ARG A 166 -3.12 -8.59 -8.10
C ARG A 166 -3.37 -8.60 -6.60
N TYR A 167 -2.87 -9.63 -5.93
CA TYR A 167 -3.07 -9.84 -4.51
C TYR A 167 -2.42 -8.67 -3.75
N LEU A 168 -1.20 -8.26 -4.11
CA LEU A 168 -0.56 -7.10 -3.47
C LEU A 168 -1.38 -5.81 -3.62
N TRP A 169 -1.96 -5.55 -4.79
CA TRP A 169 -2.85 -4.39 -4.99
C TRP A 169 -4.13 -4.47 -4.15
N ILE A 170 -4.72 -5.66 -3.99
CA ILE A 170 -5.88 -5.87 -3.10
C ILE A 170 -5.49 -5.56 -1.66
N LEU A 171 -4.34 -6.08 -1.20
CA LEU A 171 -3.88 -5.85 0.17
C LEU A 171 -3.64 -4.36 0.43
N GLN A 172 -2.96 -3.68 -0.50
CA GLN A 172 -2.71 -2.24 -0.39
C GLN A 172 -4.03 -1.46 -0.31
N SER A 173 -5.01 -1.77 -1.17
CA SER A 173 -6.33 -1.12 -1.12
C SER A 173 -7.03 -1.31 0.24
N ILE A 174 -6.98 -2.51 0.81
CA ILE A 174 -7.60 -2.79 2.11
C ILE A 174 -6.87 -2.06 3.24
N PHE A 175 -5.54 -1.97 3.19
CA PHE A 175 -4.77 -1.25 4.20
C PHE A 175 -4.94 0.27 4.10
N ASP A 176 -5.04 0.82 2.88
CA ASP A 176 -5.40 2.22 2.67
C ASP A 176 -6.81 2.50 3.24
N LEU A 177 -7.76 1.58 3.03
CA LEU A 177 -9.10 1.67 3.62
C LEU A 177 -9.07 1.65 5.15
N PHE A 178 -8.31 0.73 5.75
CA PHE A 178 -8.15 0.68 7.20
C PHE A 178 -7.51 1.95 7.76
N THR A 179 -6.56 2.53 7.03
CA THR A 179 -5.94 3.81 7.38
C THR A 179 -6.97 4.94 7.40
N ILE A 180 -7.84 5.03 6.38
CA ILE A 180 -8.90 6.04 6.34
C ILE A 180 -9.86 5.89 7.50
N VAL A 181 -10.33 4.66 7.76
CA VAL A 181 -11.25 4.39 8.87
C VAL A 181 -10.60 4.86 10.17
N MET A 182 -9.35 4.50 10.41
CA MET A 182 -8.62 4.90 11.61
C MET A 182 -8.44 6.43 11.72
N LEU A 183 -8.05 7.11 10.65
CA LEU A 183 -7.90 8.57 10.65
C LEU A 183 -9.22 9.32 10.82
N GLN A 184 -10.35 8.76 10.34
CA GLN A 184 -11.68 9.31 10.60
C GLN A 184 -12.09 9.17 12.06
N TYR A 185 -11.69 8.09 12.74
CA TYR A 185 -11.95 7.90 14.17
C TYR A 185 -11.04 8.75 15.06
N ALA A 186 -9.86 9.18 14.56
CA ALA A 186 -8.89 9.98 15.31
C ALA A 186 -9.11 11.50 15.20
N ARG A 187 -10.00 11.96 14.31
CA ARG A 187 -10.45 13.36 14.19
C ARG A 187 -11.67 13.60 15.06
#